data_AF-A0A5D2M9A3-F1
#
_entry.id   AF-A0A5D2M9A3-F1
#
_cell.length_a   1.000
_cell.length_b   1.000
_cell.length_c   1.000
_cell.angle_alpha   90.00
_cell.angle_beta   90.00
_cell.angle_gamma   90.00
#
_symmetry.space_group_name_H-M   'P 1'
#
loop_
_entity.id
_entity.type
_entity.pdbx_description
1 polymer ?
#
loop_
_entity_poly.entity_id
_entity_poly.type
_entity_poly.pdbx_seq_one_letter_code
_entity_poly.pdbx_strand_id
1 'polypeptide(L)'
;MVVAKEKMMSYEEIRQKRVEENKKRMEALNLPQLSTLLHTPSFKPSPRKQMKLRTVEKQLVVVRRSSRVANKPAPVYQEVLVDKVMTPRRVSKHRDLSNRVYASDEARAEALEKAEKLESGLDPHFPVFIKSMLQSHVTGGFWLGLPVHFCKTNLPKRDEVMTLVDEEGHEYPTIYLAKKTGLSGGWKGFAVAHRLVDGDAVVFQLLQRTTFKVYIIRVKGSEQS
;
A
#
# COMPACT_ATOMS: atom_id res chain seq x y z
N MET A 1 23.14 42.20 40.27
CA MET A 1 22.90 40.80 39.87
C MET A 1 23.25 40.65 38.41
N VAL A 2 24.37 39.98 38.09
CA VAL A 2 24.81 39.75 36.70
C VAL A 2 24.29 38.37 36.29
N VAL A 3 23.40 38.34 35.29
CA VAL A 3 22.79 37.11 34.76
C VAL A 3 23.86 36.30 34.03
N ALA A 4 24.08 35.06 34.47
CA ALA A 4 25.02 34.14 33.85
C ALA A 4 24.54 33.77 32.43
N LYS A 5 25.38 34.02 31.43
CA LYS A 5 25.13 33.67 30.03
C LYS A 5 25.40 32.17 29.85
N GLU A 6 24.37 31.40 29.54
CA GLU A 6 24.50 29.96 29.27
C GLU A 6 25.44 29.72 28.10
N LYS A 7 26.52 28.95 28.33
CA LYS A 7 27.41 28.46 27.27
C LYS A 7 26.66 27.39 26.49
N MET A 8 26.21 27.71 25.28
CA MET A 8 25.71 26.70 24.35
C MET A 8 26.88 25.80 23.95
N MET A 9 26.75 24.49 24.21
CA MET A 9 27.70 23.48 23.76
C MET A 9 27.80 23.55 22.23
N SER A 10 29.02 23.46 21.70
CA SER A 10 29.23 23.43 20.25
C SER A 10 28.51 22.22 19.65
N TYR A 11 27.99 22.37 18.43
CA TYR A 11 27.27 21.29 17.73
C TYR A 11 28.06 19.96 17.72
N GLU A 12 29.38 20.03 17.56
CA GLU A 12 30.26 18.85 17.59
C GLU A 12 30.28 18.16 18.96
N GLU A 13 30.18 18.91 20.05
CA GLU A 13 30.17 18.35 21.41
C GLU A 13 28.86 17.63 21.70
N ILE A 14 27.73 18.18 21.22
CA ILE A 14 26.41 17.54 21.32
C ILE A 14 26.40 16.25 20.49
N ARG A 15 27.00 16.27 19.31
CA ARG A 15 27.12 15.11 18.43
C ARG A 15 27.97 14.01 19.08
N GLN A 16 29.11 14.36 19.65
CA GLN A 16 29.99 13.40 20.35
C GLN A 16 29.28 12.76 21.55
N LYS A 17 28.60 13.57 22.39
CA LYS A 17 27.80 13.05 23.51
C LYS A 17 26.77 12.02 23.08
N ARG A 18 26.05 12.26 21.97
CA ARG A 18 25.07 11.31 21.43
C ARG A 18 25.70 10.01 20.95
N VAL A 19 26.87 10.09 20.32
CA VAL A 19 27.61 8.91 19.86
C VAL A 19 28.10 8.08 21.04
N GLU A 20 28.62 8.73 22.08
CA GLU A 20 29.07 8.07 23.31
C GLU A 20 27.92 7.40 24.07
N GLU A 21 26.78 8.08 24.18
CA GLU A 21 25.57 7.53 24.79
C GLU A 21 25.08 6.29 24.04
N ASN A 22 25.04 6.35 22.71
CA ASN A 22 24.68 5.20 21.89
C ASN A 22 25.67 4.04 22.03
N LYS A 23 26.97 4.34 22.11
CA LYS A 23 28.01 3.31 22.35
C LYS A 23 27.78 2.61 23.69
N LYS A 24 27.50 3.36 24.77
CA LYS A 24 27.18 2.79 26.08
C LYS A 24 25.91 1.94 26.05
N ARG A 25 24.87 2.35 25.32
CA ARG A 25 23.66 1.54 25.11
C ARG A 25 23.97 0.22 24.40
N MET A 26 24.81 0.26 23.36
CA MET A 26 25.22 -0.95 22.64
C MET A 26 26.04 -1.91 23.51
N GLU A 27 26.91 -1.37 24.37
CA GLU A 27 27.69 -2.14 25.35
C GLU A 27 26.81 -2.75 26.44
N ALA A 28 25.85 -1.99 26.97
CA ALA A 28 24.89 -2.48 27.97
C ALA A 28 24.06 -3.67 27.46
N LEU A 29 23.80 -3.72 26.16
CA LEU A 29 23.09 -4.83 25.50
C LEU A 29 24.03 -5.96 25.05
N ASN A 30 25.32 -5.90 25.37
CA ASN A 30 26.36 -6.87 25.00
C ASN A 30 26.43 -7.20 23.49
N LEU A 31 25.91 -6.31 22.64
CA LEU A 31 25.84 -6.49 21.19
C LEU A 31 27.20 -6.73 20.52
N PRO A 32 28.31 -6.03 20.86
CA PRO A 32 29.60 -6.32 20.25
C PRO A 32 30.11 -7.73 20.57
N GLN A 33 29.86 -8.23 21.79
CA GLN A 33 30.24 -9.60 22.19
C GLN A 33 29.39 -10.66 21.47
N LEU A 34 28.09 -10.42 21.33
CA LEU A 34 27.22 -11.31 20.55
C LEU A 34 27.64 -11.34 19.07
N SER A 35 28.02 -10.20 18.50
CA SER A 35 28.46 -10.13 17.10
C SER A 35 29.72 -10.95 16.85
N THR A 36 30.69 -10.96 17.78
CA THR A 36 31.92 -11.75 17.66
C THR A 36 31.68 -13.24 17.91
N LEU A 37 30.79 -13.59 18.83
CA LEU A 37 30.38 -14.99 19.06
C LEU A 37 29.73 -15.61 17.82
N LEU A 38 28.90 -14.85 17.10
CA LEU A 38 28.27 -15.30 15.85
C LEU A 38 29.26 -15.48 14.70
N HIS A 39 30.41 -14.82 14.75
CA HIS A 39 31.47 -14.94 13.74
C HIS A 39 32.48 -16.06 14.05
N THR A 40 32.31 -16.82 15.13
CA THR A 40 33.16 -18.00 15.39
C THR A 40 32.80 -19.14 14.41
N PRO A 41 33.76 -19.68 13.63
CA PRO A 41 33.46 -20.73 12.67
C PRO A 41 33.44 -22.07 13.39
N SER A 42 32.29 -22.46 13.92
CA SER A 42 32.14 -23.76 14.57
C SER A 42 30.78 -24.39 14.29
N PHE A 43 30.54 -24.77 13.03
CA PHE A 43 29.72 -25.94 12.72
C PHE A 43 30.30 -26.65 11.50
N LYS A 44 30.88 -27.84 11.75
CA LYS A 44 31.19 -28.81 10.70
C LYS A 44 29.89 -29.10 9.93
N PRO A 45 29.83 -28.96 8.60
CA PRO A 45 28.65 -29.37 7.86
C PRO A 45 28.50 -30.90 8.01
N SER A 46 27.31 -31.35 8.37
CA SER A 46 26.90 -32.75 8.23
C SER A 46 27.23 -33.24 6.82
N PRO A 47 27.59 -34.53 6.62
CA PRO A 47 27.98 -35.02 5.31
C PRO A 47 26.77 -34.91 4.37
N ARG A 48 26.70 -33.80 3.61
CA ARG A 48 25.78 -33.66 2.50
C ARG A 48 26.13 -34.79 1.54
N LYS A 49 25.14 -35.64 1.24
CA LYS A 49 25.19 -36.55 0.11
C LYS A 49 25.72 -35.76 -1.09
N GLN A 50 26.94 -36.04 -1.53
CA GLN A 50 27.52 -35.35 -2.68
C GLN A 50 26.66 -35.72 -3.88
N MET A 51 25.81 -34.79 -4.30
CA MET A 51 25.25 -34.86 -5.64
C MET A 51 26.47 -34.70 -6.55
N LYS A 52 26.88 -35.78 -7.22
CA LYS A 52 27.93 -35.69 -8.25
C LYS A 52 27.49 -34.58 -9.19
N LEU A 53 28.23 -33.47 -9.21
CA LEU A 53 28.16 -32.56 -10.33
C LEU A 53 28.44 -33.44 -11.54
N ARG A 54 27.49 -33.56 -12.47
CA ARG A 54 27.81 -34.05 -13.80
C ARG A 54 28.93 -33.14 -14.27
N THR A 55 30.16 -33.66 -14.35
CA THR A 55 31.20 -33.07 -15.16
C THR A 55 30.67 -33.18 -16.58
N VAL A 56 29.90 -32.18 -17.00
CA VAL A 56 29.64 -31.99 -18.42
C VAL A 56 30.99 -31.55 -18.94
N GLU A 57 31.71 -32.47 -19.59
CA GLU A 57 32.81 -32.08 -20.47
C GLU A 57 32.26 -30.95 -21.34
N LYS A 58 32.77 -29.75 -21.14
CA LYS A 58 32.46 -28.63 -22.00
C LYS A 58 33.16 -28.89 -23.31
N GLN A 59 32.57 -29.76 -24.12
CA GLN A 59 32.90 -29.82 -25.52
C GLN A 59 32.58 -28.42 -26.05
N LEU A 60 33.61 -27.70 -26.49
CA LEU A 60 33.46 -26.39 -27.13
C LEU A 60 32.80 -26.59 -28.49
N VAL A 61 31.54 -27.00 -28.48
CA VAL A 61 30.70 -26.97 -29.66
C VAL A 61 30.37 -25.50 -29.86
N VAL A 62 30.69 -24.98 -31.03
CA VAL A 62 30.29 -23.64 -31.45
C VAL A 62 28.76 -23.63 -31.50
N VAL A 63 28.13 -23.29 -30.38
CA VAL A 63 26.69 -23.10 -30.32
C VAL A 63 26.38 -21.87 -31.16
N ARG A 64 25.66 -22.09 -32.26
CA ARG A 64 25.23 -21.05 -33.21
C ARG A 64 24.36 -20.04 -32.47
N ARG A 65 24.93 -18.88 -32.15
CA ARG A 65 24.31 -17.88 -31.24
C ARG A 65 23.21 -17.04 -31.89
N SER A 66 22.80 -17.32 -33.13
CA SER A 66 21.70 -16.62 -33.80
C SER A 66 20.96 -17.51 -34.80
N SER A 67 19.65 -17.25 -34.96
CA SER A 67 18.80 -17.85 -35.98
C SER A 67 19.05 -17.29 -37.39
N ARG A 68 20.05 -16.41 -37.58
CA ARG A 68 20.38 -15.85 -38.90
C ARG A 68 20.83 -16.99 -39.82
N VAL A 69 20.13 -17.12 -40.95
CA VAL A 69 20.55 -17.98 -42.07
C VAL A 69 21.85 -17.38 -42.62
N ALA A 70 22.96 -18.11 -42.52
CA ALA A 70 24.32 -17.59 -42.77
C ALA A 70 24.52 -17.07 -44.22
N ASN A 71 23.66 -17.47 -45.15
CA ASN A 71 23.78 -17.16 -46.57
C ASN A 71 22.93 -15.96 -47.02
N LYS A 72 22.33 -15.20 -46.09
CA LYS A 72 21.58 -14.00 -46.45
C LYS A 72 22.45 -12.75 -46.22
N PRO A 73 22.51 -11.81 -47.18
CA PRO A 73 23.21 -10.54 -46.99
C PRO A 73 22.62 -9.81 -45.78
N ALA A 74 23.46 -9.02 -45.10
CA ALA A 74 23.01 -8.22 -43.96
C ALA A 74 21.83 -7.33 -44.41
N PRO A 75 20.67 -7.37 -43.72
CA PRO A 75 19.57 -6.48 -44.07
C PRO A 75 20.04 -5.04 -43.97
N VAL A 76 19.86 -4.30 -45.06
CA VAL A 76 20.15 -2.86 -45.13
C VAL A 76 19.05 -2.16 -44.36
N TYR A 77 19.36 -1.71 -43.14
CA TYR A 77 18.44 -0.94 -42.32
C TYR A 77 18.43 0.50 -42.83
N GLN A 78 17.31 0.94 -43.40
CA GLN A 78 17.07 2.35 -43.64
C GLN A 78 16.73 2.99 -42.30
N GLU A 79 17.54 3.95 -41.85
CA GLU A 79 17.27 4.69 -40.62
C GLU A 79 16.02 5.56 -40.82
N VAL A 80 14.86 5.02 -40.48
CA VAL A 80 13.64 5.79 -40.40
C VAL A 80 13.69 6.57 -39.09
N LEU A 81 13.84 7.89 -39.17
CA LEU A 81 13.65 8.77 -38.03
C LEU A 81 12.19 8.65 -37.57
N VAL A 82 11.96 7.79 -36.58
CA VAL A 82 10.68 7.77 -35.87
C VAL A 82 10.73 8.95 -34.92
N ASP A 83 10.00 10.01 -35.23
CA ASP A 83 9.71 11.09 -34.29
C ASP A 83 9.03 10.49 -33.06
N LYS A 84 9.83 10.11 -32.07
CA LYS A 84 9.35 9.75 -30.75
C LYS A 84 8.80 11.04 -30.15
N VAL A 85 7.49 11.26 -30.31
CA VAL A 85 6.77 12.28 -29.55
C VAL A 85 7.08 12.02 -28.09
N MET A 86 7.96 12.83 -27.51
CA MET A 86 8.30 12.76 -26.09
C MET A 86 7.05 13.20 -25.34
N THR A 87 6.18 12.25 -24.98
CA THR A 87 5.11 12.53 -24.03
C THR A 87 5.77 13.01 -22.74
N PRO A 88 5.53 14.26 -22.30
CA PRO A 88 6.17 14.76 -21.10
C PRO A 88 5.84 13.83 -19.94
N ARG A 89 6.86 13.36 -19.21
CA ARG A 89 6.65 12.68 -17.94
C ARG A 89 5.81 13.62 -17.09
N ARG A 90 4.59 13.21 -16.72
CA ARG A 90 3.81 13.91 -15.69
C ARG A 90 4.65 13.88 -14.43
N VAL A 91 5.33 14.98 -14.14
CA VAL A 91 5.98 15.20 -12.85
C VAL A 91 4.82 15.25 -11.86
N SER A 92 4.66 14.19 -11.07
CA SER A 92 3.71 14.18 -9.97
C SER A 92 4.11 15.35 -9.08
N LYS A 93 3.32 16.43 -9.05
CA LYS A 93 3.43 17.42 -7.98
C LYS A 93 3.39 16.63 -6.68
N HIS A 94 4.36 16.86 -5.80
CA HIS A 94 4.36 16.28 -4.47
C HIS A 94 2.98 16.58 -3.87
N ARG A 95 2.18 15.55 -3.61
CA ARG A 95 0.86 15.77 -3.00
C ARG A 95 1.14 16.38 -1.63
N ASP A 96 0.48 17.48 -1.32
CA ASP A 96 0.58 18.06 0.01
C ASP A 96 -0.05 17.07 1.00
N LEU A 97 0.80 16.40 1.77
CA LEU A 97 0.41 15.43 2.78
C LEU A 97 0.37 16.07 4.18
N SER A 98 0.50 17.39 4.29
CA SER A 98 0.57 18.08 5.58
C SER A 98 -0.76 18.00 6.34
N ASN A 99 -1.89 17.91 5.64
CA ASN A 99 -3.22 17.79 6.21
C ASN A 99 -3.60 16.34 6.58
N ARG A 100 -2.61 15.44 6.69
CA ARG A 100 -2.80 14.00 6.90
C ARG A 100 -3.06 13.73 8.39
N VAL A 101 -4.33 13.85 8.79
CA VAL A 101 -4.79 13.47 10.14
C VAL A 101 -5.14 11.99 10.15
N TYR A 102 -4.56 11.25 11.11
CA TYR A 102 -4.89 9.85 11.37
C TYR A 102 -5.81 9.76 12.58
N ALA A 103 -6.80 8.89 12.50
CA ALA A 103 -7.62 8.57 13.67
C ALA A 103 -6.81 7.74 14.69
N SER A 104 -7.08 7.94 15.98
CA SER A 104 -6.55 7.04 17.02
C SER A 104 -7.19 5.66 16.91
N ASP A 105 -6.48 4.61 17.33
CA ASP A 105 -7.00 3.24 17.26
C ASP A 105 -8.29 3.06 18.07
N GLU A 106 -8.40 3.74 19.22
CA GLU A 106 -9.62 3.78 20.03
C GLU A 106 -10.80 4.33 19.24
N ALA A 107 -10.61 5.46 18.56
CA ALA A 107 -11.68 6.11 17.81
C ALA A 107 -12.09 5.30 16.56
N ARG A 108 -11.15 4.58 15.95
CA ARG A 108 -11.43 3.60 14.88
C ARG A 108 -12.24 2.41 15.40
N ALA A 109 -11.90 1.89 16.58
CA ALA A 109 -12.62 0.79 17.21
C ALA A 109 -14.06 1.19 17.57
N GLU A 110 -14.27 2.39 18.11
CA GLU A 110 -15.62 2.90 18.40
C GLU A 110 -16.48 3.04 17.15
N ALA A 111 -15.92 3.58 16.06
CA ALA A 111 -16.64 3.71 14.79
C ALA A 111 -17.02 2.33 14.22
N LEU A 112 -16.13 1.35 14.34
CA LEU A 112 -16.39 -0.04 13.96
C LEU A 112 -17.49 -0.68 14.81
N GLU A 113 -17.44 -0.54 16.14
CA GLU A 113 -18.46 -1.11 17.04
C GLU A 113 -19.86 -0.55 16.72
N LYS A 114 -19.95 0.75 16.43
CA LYS A 114 -21.20 1.37 15.96
C LYS A 114 -21.66 0.82 14.61
N ALA A 115 -20.72 0.51 13.71
CA ALA A 115 -21.03 -0.06 12.40
C ALA A 115 -21.56 -1.48 12.50
N GLU A 116 -20.99 -2.30 13.38
CA GLU A 116 -21.46 -3.66 13.65
C GLU A 116 -22.86 -3.66 14.28
N LYS A 117 -23.15 -2.70 15.18
CA LYS A 117 -24.50 -2.50 15.72
C LYS A 117 -25.50 -2.13 14.63
N LEU A 118 -25.10 -1.26 13.69
CA LEU A 118 -25.94 -0.89 12.54
C LEU A 118 -26.18 -2.10 11.63
N GLU A 119 -25.14 -2.85 11.29
CA GLU A 119 -25.23 -4.07 10.48
C GLU A 119 -26.23 -5.08 11.09
N SER A 120 -26.20 -5.26 12.40
CA SER A 120 -27.12 -6.16 13.11
C SER A 120 -28.60 -5.74 13.02
N GLY A 121 -28.88 -4.47 12.74
CA GLY A 121 -30.23 -3.93 12.55
C GLY A 121 -30.70 -3.88 11.09
N LEU A 122 -29.83 -4.20 10.12
CA LEU A 122 -30.18 -4.22 8.71
C LEU A 122 -30.92 -5.50 8.31
N ASP A 123 -31.64 -5.43 7.20
CA ASP A 123 -32.35 -6.58 6.63
C ASP A 123 -31.35 -7.70 6.26
N PRO A 124 -31.47 -8.90 6.86
CA PRO A 124 -30.57 -10.02 6.63
C PRO A 124 -30.67 -10.61 5.21
N HIS A 125 -31.68 -10.23 4.42
CA HIS A 125 -31.82 -10.69 3.04
C HIS A 125 -30.73 -10.13 2.12
N PHE A 126 -30.21 -8.95 2.43
CA PHE A 126 -29.18 -8.29 1.62
C PHE A 126 -27.79 -8.52 2.22
N PRO A 127 -26.79 -8.91 1.41
CA PRO A 127 -25.46 -9.14 1.94
C PRO A 127 -24.79 -7.80 2.27
N VAL A 128 -24.21 -7.73 3.47
CA VAL A 128 -23.56 -6.55 4.03
C VAL A 128 -22.08 -6.82 4.25
N PHE A 129 -21.27 -5.77 4.20
CA PHE A 129 -19.94 -5.78 4.80
C PHE A 129 -19.57 -4.39 5.31
N ILE A 130 -18.70 -4.36 6.31
CA ILE A 130 -18.17 -3.13 6.90
C ILE A 130 -16.75 -2.89 6.40
N LYS A 131 -16.40 -1.62 6.16
CA LYS A 131 -15.06 -1.19 5.80
C LYS A 131 -14.64 0.02 6.61
N SER A 132 -13.55 -0.08 7.38
CA SER A 132 -12.91 1.10 7.95
C SER A 132 -12.08 1.84 6.90
N MET A 133 -12.22 3.16 6.86
CA MET A 133 -11.53 4.03 5.94
C MET A 133 -10.07 4.17 6.38
N LEU A 134 -9.20 3.99 5.39
CA LEU A 134 -7.79 4.31 5.46
C LEU A 134 -7.56 5.53 4.60
N GLN A 135 -6.51 6.25 4.92
CA GLN A 135 -6.18 7.45 4.17
C GLN A 135 -5.85 7.25 2.68
N SER A 136 -5.38 6.06 2.31
CA SER A 136 -5.24 5.65 0.90
C SER A 136 -6.58 5.64 0.17
N HIS A 137 -7.67 5.36 0.88
CA HIS A 137 -9.03 5.36 0.36
C HIS A 137 -9.59 6.79 0.22
N VAL A 138 -9.24 7.74 1.09
CA VAL A 138 -9.96 9.03 1.20
C VAL A 138 -9.17 10.30 0.91
N THR A 139 -7.83 10.30 0.96
CA THR A 139 -7.03 11.55 0.74
C THR A 139 -6.00 11.39 -0.37
N GLY A 140 -5.38 10.21 -0.46
CA GLY A 140 -4.29 9.97 -1.40
C GLY A 140 -4.75 9.29 -2.69
N GLY A 141 -4.93 7.98 -2.63
CA GLY A 141 -5.11 7.14 -3.82
C GLY A 141 -6.53 7.17 -4.37
N PHE A 142 -7.54 7.32 -3.50
CA PHE A 142 -8.94 7.14 -3.84
C PHE A 142 -9.20 5.80 -4.54
N TRP A 143 -8.56 4.75 -4.02
CA TRP A 143 -8.81 3.38 -4.41
C TRP A 143 -9.33 2.63 -3.20
N LEU A 144 -10.48 1.96 -3.33
CA LEU A 144 -11.11 1.23 -2.24
C LEU A 144 -11.10 -0.27 -2.53
N GLY A 145 -10.23 -1.01 -1.84
CA GLY A 145 -10.23 -2.47 -1.90
C GLY A 145 -11.38 -3.07 -1.08
N LEU A 146 -12.17 -3.94 -1.71
CA LEU A 146 -13.31 -4.62 -1.10
C LEU A 146 -12.93 -6.02 -0.61
N PRO A 147 -13.68 -6.62 0.33
CA PRO A 147 -13.44 -7.99 0.78
C PRO A 147 -13.53 -8.99 -0.39
N VAL A 148 -12.46 -9.75 -0.61
CA VAL A 148 -12.33 -10.65 -1.78
C VAL A 148 -13.43 -11.71 -1.80
N HIS A 149 -13.77 -12.27 -0.64
CA HIS A 149 -14.83 -13.26 -0.52
C HIS A 149 -16.19 -12.68 -0.93
N PHE A 150 -16.55 -11.51 -0.39
CA PHE A 150 -17.78 -10.81 -0.72
C PHE A 150 -17.89 -10.55 -2.23
N CYS A 151 -16.80 -10.08 -2.85
CA CYS A 151 -16.76 -9.79 -4.27
C CYS A 151 -17.00 -11.03 -5.14
N LYS A 152 -16.38 -12.17 -4.79
CA LYS A 152 -16.50 -13.40 -5.58
C LYS A 152 -17.89 -14.01 -5.51
N THR A 153 -18.58 -13.85 -4.39
CA THR A 153 -19.90 -14.44 -4.15
C THR A 153 -21.02 -13.56 -4.68
N ASN A 154 -20.96 -12.25 -4.42
CA ASN A 154 -22.10 -11.36 -4.60
C ASN A 154 -21.96 -10.38 -5.78
N LEU A 155 -20.73 -10.10 -6.25
CA LEU A 155 -20.48 -9.04 -7.24
C LEU A 155 -20.25 -9.57 -8.66
N PRO A 156 -20.40 -8.69 -9.68
CA PRO A 156 -20.11 -9.06 -11.06
C PRO A 156 -18.68 -9.57 -11.28
N LYS A 157 -18.54 -10.48 -12.24
CA LYS A 157 -17.23 -11.06 -12.63
C LYS A 157 -16.45 -10.19 -13.62
N ARG A 158 -17.06 -9.10 -14.11
CA ARG A 158 -16.47 -8.16 -15.07
C ARG A 158 -16.47 -6.77 -14.45
N ASP A 159 -15.62 -5.91 -15.00
CA ASP A 159 -15.60 -4.51 -14.62
C ASP A 159 -16.93 -3.88 -15.00
N GLU A 160 -17.57 -3.22 -14.05
CA GLU A 160 -18.93 -2.73 -14.18
C GLU A 160 -19.10 -1.44 -13.38
N VAL A 161 -20.06 -0.61 -13.79
CA VAL A 161 -20.42 0.58 -13.02
C VAL A 161 -21.30 0.14 -11.86
N MET A 162 -20.89 0.48 -10.65
CA MET A 162 -21.66 0.29 -9.42
C MET A 162 -22.14 1.63 -8.90
N THR A 163 -23.43 1.70 -8.55
CA THR A 163 -24.03 2.89 -7.96
C THR A 163 -23.96 2.79 -6.44
N LEU A 164 -23.37 3.80 -5.81
CA LEU A 164 -23.41 3.99 -4.36
C LEU A 164 -24.56 4.94 -4.04
N VAL A 165 -25.51 4.51 -3.23
CA VAL A 165 -26.64 5.30 -2.76
C VAL A 165 -26.37 5.66 -1.31
N ASP A 166 -26.35 6.94 -0.98
CA ASP A 166 -26.18 7.39 0.41
C ASP A 166 -27.48 7.27 1.23
N GLU A 167 -27.45 7.76 2.47
CA GLU A 167 -28.58 7.73 3.38
C GLU A 167 -29.72 8.68 2.95
N GLU A 168 -29.38 9.72 2.19
CA GLU A 168 -30.30 10.75 1.66
C GLU A 168 -30.93 10.32 0.32
N GLY A 169 -30.42 9.24 -0.29
CA GLY A 169 -30.88 8.68 -1.56
C GLY A 169 -30.14 9.23 -2.79
N HIS A 170 -29.05 9.98 -2.61
CA HIS A 170 -28.24 10.46 -3.73
C HIS A 170 -27.38 9.34 -4.30
N GLU A 171 -27.33 9.28 -5.63
CA GLU A 171 -26.62 8.26 -6.37
C GLU A 171 -25.26 8.72 -6.85
N TYR A 172 -24.23 7.92 -6.59
CA TYR A 172 -22.86 8.17 -6.99
C TYR A 172 -22.33 7.00 -7.82
N PRO A 173 -22.17 7.16 -9.15
CA PRO A 173 -21.64 6.09 -9.99
C PRO A 173 -20.13 5.91 -9.75
N THR A 174 -19.72 4.65 -9.58
CA THR A 174 -18.34 4.24 -9.36
C THR A 174 -17.95 3.07 -10.25
N ILE A 175 -16.66 2.93 -10.58
CA ILE A 175 -16.16 1.84 -11.41
C ILE A 175 -15.63 0.74 -10.50
N TYR A 176 -16.30 -0.41 -10.54
CA TYR A 176 -15.83 -1.63 -9.90
C TYR A 176 -14.90 -2.39 -10.85
N LEU A 177 -13.70 -2.74 -10.34
CA LEU A 177 -12.71 -3.53 -11.06
C LEU A 177 -12.73 -4.96 -10.54
N ALA A 178 -13.33 -5.88 -11.28
CA ALA A 178 -13.54 -7.25 -10.82
C ALA A 178 -12.22 -7.99 -10.59
N LYS A 179 -11.23 -7.78 -11.45
CA LYS A 179 -9.90 -8.39 -11.30
C LYS A 179 -9.13 -7.89 -10.08
N LYS A 180 -9.41 -6.66 -9.63
CA LYS A 180 -8.73 -6.01 -8.51
C LYS A 180 -9.58 -5.97 -7.24
N THR A 181 -10.80 -6.49 -7.29
CA THR A 181 -11.80 -6.53 -6.20
C THR A 181 -11.90 -5.19 -5.47
N GLY A 182 -12.20 -4.11 -6.20
CA GLY A 182 -12.19 -2.77 -5.62
C GLY A 182 -12.90 -1.71 -6.45
N LEU A 183 -13.31 -0.63 -5.79
CA LEU A 183 -13.84 0.58 -6.42
C LEU A 183 -12.69 1.53 -6.80
N SER A 184 -12.79 2.14 -7.97
CA SER A 184 -11.74 2.98 -8.55
C SER A 184 -12.29 4.34 -8.99
N GLY A 185 -12.54 4.54 -10.29
CA GLY A 185 -13.18 5.75 -10.79
C GLY A 185 -14.50 6.03 -10.07
N GLY A 186 -14.82 7.30 -9.85
CA GLY A 186 -16.03 7.71 -9.11
C GLY A 186 -15.91 7.65 -7.58
N TRP A 187 -15.11 6.74 -7.01
CA TRP A 187 -14.95 6.65 -5.55
C TRP A 187 -14.44 7.96 -4.93
N LYS A 188 -13.51 8.64 -5.61
CA LYS A 188 -13.06 9.97 -5.18
C LYS A 188 -14.20 10.97 -5.04
N GLY A 189 -15.15 10.96 -5.98
CA GLY A 189 -16.29 11.87 -5.96
C GLY A 189 -17.15 11.64 -4.74
N PHE A 190 -17.48 10.37 -4.47
CA PHE A 190 -18.21 9.97 -3.27
C PHE A 190 -17.48 10.37 -1.98
N ALA A 191 -16.19 10.02 -1.86
CA ALA A 191 -15.41 10.30 -0.66
C ALA A 191 -15.29 11.80 -0.36
N VAL A 192 -15.17 12.64 -1.40
CA VAL A 192 -15.10 14.10 -1.25
C VAL A 192 -16.47 14.71 -0.94
N ALA A 193 -17.53 14.26 -1.62
CA ALA A 193 -18.90 14.74 -1.37
C ALA A 193 -19.31 14.53 0.09
N HIS A 194 -18.98 13.36 0.64
CA HIS A 194 -19.24 13.05 2.03
C HIS A 194 -18.10 13.45 2.98
N ARG A 195 -17.05 14.14 2.54
CA ARG A 195 -15.90 14.51 3.41
C ARG A 195 -15.40 13.33 4.26
N LEU A 196 -15.25 12.15 3.66
CA LEU A 196 -14.77 10.96 4.37
C LEU A 196 -13.33 11.20 4.87
N VAL A 197 -13.06 10.79 6.10
CA VAL A 197 -11.74 10.92 6.72
C VAL A 197 -11.17 9.56 7.13
N ASP A 198 -9.89 9.54 7.51
CA ASP A 198 -9.25 8.33 8.03
C ASP A 198 -9.96 7.88 9.32
N GLY A 199 -10.25 6.58 9.40
CA GLY A 199 -10.93 5.96 10.53
C GLY A 199 -12.45 5.90 10.44
N ASP A 200 -13.10 6.67 9.56
CA ASP A 200 -14.56 6.56 9.36
C ASP A 200 -14.92 5.11 8.99
N ALA A 201 -16.02 4.59 9.52
CA ALA A 201 -16.51 3.26 9.17
C ALA A 201 -17.66 3.39 8.17
N VAL A 202 -17.59 2.62 7.08
CA VAL A 202 -18.60 2.64 6.03
C VAL A 202 -19.20 1.25 5.90
N VAL A 203 -20.52 1.17 6.00
CA VAL A 203 -21.30 -0.06 5.84
C VAL A 203 -21.87 -0.10 4.44
N PHE A 204 -21.59 -1.18 3.71
CA PHE A 204 -22.08 -1.39 2.35
C PHE A 204 -23.11 -2.52 2.36
N GLN A 205 -24.36 -2.18 2.05
CA GLN A 205 -25.45 -3.13 1.87
C GLN A 205 -25.77 -3.27 0.39
N LEU A 206 -25.64 -4.48 -0.17
CA LEU A 206 -25.90 -4.72 -1.59
C LEU A 206 -27.40 -4.91 -1.84
N LEU A 207 -28.09 -3.88 -2.34
CA LEU A 207 -29.53 -3.93 -2.64
C LEU A 207 -29.82 -4.66 -3.95
N GLN A 208 -28.97 -4.43 -4.95
CA GLN A 208 -29.06 -5.05 -6.27
C GLN A 208 -27.66 -5.45 -6.71
N ARG A 209 -27.56 -6.24 -7.79
CA ARG A 209 -26.28 -6.73 -8.32
C ARG A 209 -25.21 -5.64 -8.54
N THR A 210 -25.63 -4.42 -8.82
CA THR A 210 -24.75 -3.27 -9.12
C THR A 210 -25.02 -2.05 -8.23
N THR A 211 -25.79 -2.20 -7.15
CA THR A 211 -26.20 -1.05 -6.32
C THR A 211 -25.93 -1.33 -4.85
N PHE A 212 -25.07 -0.51 -4.24
CA PHE A 212 -24.84 -0.50 -2.80
C PHE A 212 -25.60 0.65 -2.18
N LYS A 213 -26.33 0.37 -1.10
CA LYS A 213 -26.71 1.38 -0.11
C LYS A 213 -25.57 1.51 0.90
N VAL A 214 -25.20 2.75 1.20
CA VAL A 214 -24.01 3.08 1.97
C VAL A 214 -24.43 3.86 3.21
N TYR A 215 -23.98 3.40 4.37
CA TYR A 215 -24.15 4.08 5.66
C TYR A 215 -22.79 4.51 6.18
N ILE A 216 -22.69 5.74 6.69
CA ILE A 216 -21.40 6.33 7.07
C ILE A 216 -21.39 6.65 8.57
N ILE A 217 -20.47 6.02 9.28
CA ILE A 217 -20.25 6.24 10.71
C ILE A 217 -18.95 7.00 10.92
N ARG A 218 -19.09 8.21 11.47
CA ARG A 218 -17.97 9.10 11.71
C ARG A 218 -17.21 8.75 12.98
N VAL A 219 -15.90 8.94 12.91
CA VAL A 219 -15.02 8.88 14.08
C VAL A 219 -15.33 10.07 15.00
N LYS A 220 -15.40 9.84 16.31
CA LYS A 220 -15.51 10.94 17.29
C LYS A 220 -14.24 11.80 17.23
N GLY A 221 -14.40 13.08 16.93
CA GLY A 221 -13.30 14.05 16.77
C GLY A 221 -13.26 14.75 15.41
N SER A 222 -14.06 14.31 14.42
CA SER A 222 -14.22 15.01 13.13
C SER A 222 -15.40 15.98 13.10
N GLU A 223 -16.20 16.07 14.16
CA GLU A 223 -17.22 17.11 14.36
C GLU A 223 -16.58 18.43 14.83
N GLN A 224 -15.75 19.03 13.98
CA GLN A 224 -15.39 20.45 14.00
C GLN A 224 -14.35 20.71 12.91
N SER A 225 -14.80 21.23 11.77
CA SER A 225 -14.15 22.25 10.93
C SER A 225 -15.03 22.58 9.73
#